data_AF-A0A117L2E2-F1
#
_entry.id   AF-A0A117L2E2-F1
#
_cell.length_a   1.000
_cell.length_b   1.000
_cell.length_c   1.000
_cell.angle_alpha   90.00
_cell.angle_beta   90.00
_cell.angle_gamma   90.00
#
_symmetry.space_group_name_H-M   'P 1'
#
loop_
_entity.id
_entity.type
_entity.pdbx_description
1 polymer ?
#
loop_
_entity_poly.entity_id
_entity_poly.type
_entity_poly.pdbx_seq_one_letter_code
_entity_poly.pdbx_strand_id
1 'polypeptide(L)' 'MKLVFRWYGEKHDTVTLEQIRQIPGVEGVVGALFDIPVGEVWPLEEIMKLKETVEKAGLKLEVIESVNVHEDIKLG' A
#
# COMPACT_ATOMS: atom_id res chain seq x y z
N MET A 1 18.82 -5.52 -5.99
CA MET A 1 17.87 -5.78 -4.89
C MET A 1 17.03 -4.53 -4.73
N LYS A 2 15.69 -4.62 -4.75
CA LYS A 2 14.82 -3.45 -4.51
C LYS A 2 14.54 -3.37 -3.01
N LEU A 3 14.86 -2.23 -2.39
CA LEU A 3 14.47 -1.97 -1.01
C LEU A 3 13.12 -1.23 -1.02
N VAL A 4 12.17 -1.76 -0.26
CA VAL A 4 10.81 -1.25 -0.17
C VAL A 4 10.43 -1.06 1.29
N PHE A 5 9.53 -0.11 1.56
CA PHE A 5 9.06 0.21 2.90
C PHE A 5 7.55 0.02 2.99
N ARG A 6 7.04 -0.63 4.05
CA ARG A 6 5.59 -0.79 4.22
C ARG A 6 4.97 0.52 4.69
N TRP A 7 3.91 0.96 4.02
CA TRP A 7 3.21 2.21 4.29
C TRP A 7 1.70 1.99 4.33
N TYR A 8 1.05 2.53 5.36
CA TYR A 8 -0.37 2.27 5.64
C TYR A 8 -1.34 3.29 4.99
N GLY A 9 -0.82 4.25 4.23
CA GLY A 9 -1.63 5.29 3.59
C GLY A 9 -1.74 6.56 4.42
N GLU A 10 -2.06 7.69 3.77
CA GLU A 10 -2.05 9.03 4.39
C GLU A 10 -2.97 9.17 5.60
N LYS A 11 -4.08 8.41 5.62
CA LYS A 11 -5.05 8.46 6.71
C LYS A 11 -4.62 7.66 7.95
N HIS A 12 -3.79 6.64 7.75
CA HIS A 12 -3.56 5.59 8.75
C HIS A 12 -2.11 5.52 9.23
N ASP A 13 -1.16 6.06 8.46
CA ASP A 13 0.26 6.07 8.79
C ASP A 13 0.72 7.44 9.30
N THR A 14 1.48 7.47 10.39
CA THR A 14 2.13 8.68 10.88
C THR A 14 3.43 8.97 10.15
N VAL A 15 4.01 7.98 9.48
CA VAL A 15 5.20 8.11 8.65
C VAL A 15 4.78 8.56 7.25
N THR A 16 5.28 9.70 6.80
CA THR A 16 4.89 10.26 5.49
C THR A 16 5.75 9.69 4.36
N LEU A 17 5.24 9.75 3.12
CA LEU A 17 6.01 9.31 1.95
C LEU A 17 7.28 10.15 1.75
N GLU A 18 7.27 11.43 2.11
CA GLU A 18 8.45 12.30 2.08
C GLU A 18 9.53 11.82 3.03
N GLN A 19 9.16 11.33 4.22
CA GLN A 19 10.08 10.74 5.19
C GLN A 19 10.64 9.42 4.66
N ILE A 20 9.79 8.56 4.09
CA ILE A 20 10.20 7.27 3.51
C ILE A 20 11.21 7.49 2.37
N ARG A 21 10.98 8.48 1.51
CA ARG A 21 11.88 8.81 0.38
C ARG A 21 13.28 9.22 0.82
N GLN A 22 13.46 9.66 2.07
CA GLN A 22 14.76 10.05 2.61
C GLN A 22 15.60 8.84 3.03
N ILE A 23 15.02 7.64 3.13
CA ILE A 23 15.73 6.42 3.55
C ILE A 23 16.68 5.99 2.42
N PRO A 24 18.01 5.91 2.67
CA PRO A 24 18.97 5.54 1.64
C PRO A 24 18.66 4.18 1.00
N GLY A 25 18.53 4.18 -0.33
CA GLY A 25 18.32 2.98 -1.13
C GLY A 25 16.86 2.49 -1.21
N VAL A 26 15.92 3.09 -0.48
CA VAL A 26 14.49 2.79 -0.64
C VAL A 26 13.98 3.41 -1.94
N GLU A 27 13.42 2.57 -2.81
CA GLU A 27 12.95 2.98 -4.15
C GLU A 27 11.43 2.87 -4.30
N GLY A 28 10.76 2.27 -3.32
CA GLY A 28 9.32 2.04 -3.37
C GLY A 28 8.72 1.66 -2.03
N VAL A 29 7.41 1.44 -2.07
CA VAL A 29 6.61 1.07 -0.91
C VAL A 29 5.81 -0.19 -1.15
N VAL A 30 5.46 -0.81 -0.04
CA VAL A 30 4.46 -1.85 0.07
C VAL A 30 3.20 -1.23 0.65
N GLY A 31 2.05 -1.36 -0.02
CA GLY A 31 0.80 -0.73 0.41
C GLY A 31 -0.40 -1.66 0.40
N ALA A 32 -1.55 -1.18 0.86
CA ALA A 32 -2.84 -1.85 0.78
C ALA A 32 -4.00 -0.84 0.90
N LEU A 33 -5.22 -1.26 0.55
CA LEU A 33 -6.44 -0.48 0.76
C LEU A 33 -7.12 -0.94 2.04
N PHE A 34 -6.97 -0.16 3.11
CA PHE A 34 -7.49 -0.49 4.45
C PHE A 34 -8.96 -0.12 4.67
N ASP A 35 -9.50 0.75 3.82
CA ASP A 35 -10.89 1.23 3.93
C ASP A 35 -11.90 0.27 3.26
N ILE A 36 -11.43 -0.83 2.66
CA ILE A 36 -12.26 -1.82 1.95
C ILE A 36 -12.46 -3.05 2.84
N PRO A 37 -13.71 -3.49 3.07
CA PRO A 37 -13.99 -4.69 3.85
C PRO A 37 -13.28 -5.93 3.30
N VAL A 38 -12.93 -6.86 4.18
CA VAL A 38 -12.30 -8.12 3.79
C VAL A 38 -13.24 -8.93 2.90
N GLY A 39 -12.73 -9.51 1.81
CA GLY A 39 -13.51 -10.29 0.85
C GLY A 39 -14.16 -9.46 -0.26
N GLU A 40 -14.23 -8.14 -0.12
CA GLU A 40 -14.75 -7.26 -1.17
C GLU A 40 -13.70 -6.97 -2.24
N VAL A 41 -14.17 -6.77 -3.47
CA VAL A 41 -13.31 -6.43 -4.61
C VAL A 41 -12.78 -5.01 -4.45
N TRP A 42 -11.46 -4.84 -4.62
CA TRP A 42 -10.85 -3.52 -4.64
C TRP A 42 -11.20 -2.78 -5.94
N PRO A 43 -11.88 -1.62 -5.89
CA PRO A 43 -12.16 -0.83 -7.09
C PRO A 43 -10.87 -0.37 -7.76
N LEU A 44 -10.80 -0.47 -9.09
CA LEU A 44 -9.64 -0.04 -9.86
C LEU A 44 -9.26 1.42 -9.58
N GLU A 45 -10.26 2.29 -9.42
CA GLU A 45 -10.03 3.69 -9.13
C GLU A 45 -9.30 3.91 -7.80
N GLU A 46 -9.60 3.15 -6.75
CA GLU A 46 -8.92 3.25 -5.46
C GLU A 46 -7.48 2.71 -5.52
N ILE A 47 -7.27 1.64 -6.30
CA ILE A 47 -5.91 1.13 -6.58
C ILE A 47 -5.08 2.19 -7.31
N MET A 48 -5.67 2.85 -8.31
CA MET A 48 -5.02 3.90 -9.08
C MET A 48 -4.72 5.13 -8.21
N LYS A 49 -5.64 5.53 -7.33
CA LYS A 49 -5.39 6.61 -6.35
C LYS A 49 -4.21 6.30 -5.44
N LEU A 50 -4.15 5.10 -4.86
CA LEU A 50 -3.02 4.66 -4.03
C LEU A 50 -1.70 4.74 -4.81
N LYS A 51 -1.69 4.21 -6.04
CA LYS A 51 -0.52 4.25 -6.92
C LYS A 51 -0.08 5.68 -7.22
N GLU A 52 -1.01 6.55 -7.61
CA GLU A 52 -0.73 7.95 -7.94
C GLU A 52 -0.18 8.72 -6.74
N THR A 53 -0.73 8.51 -5.54
CA THR A 53 -0.24 9.15 -4.31
C THR A 53 1.23 8.78 -4.05
N VAL A 54 1.56 7.49 -4.17
CA VAL A 54 2.94 7.00 -4.02
C VAL A 54 3.88 7.55 -5.10
N GLU A 55 3.45 7.54 -6.36
CA GLU A 55 4.24 8.01 -7.50
C GLU A 55 4.47 9.52 -7.46
N LYS A 56 3.49 10.31 -6.98
CA LYS A 56 3.63 11.76 -6.74
C LYS A 56 4.71 12.08 -5.71
N ALA A 57 4.92 11.20 -4.73
CA ALA A 57 6.01 11.33 -3.76
C ALA A 57 7.37 10.86 -4.31
N GLY A 58 7.44 10.41 -5.57
CA GLY A 58 8.68 9.95 -6.20
C GLY A 58 9.11 8.54 -5.77
N LEU A 59 8.19 7.74 -5.23
CA LEU A 59 8.38 6.33 -4.89
C LEU A 59 7.56 5.44 -5.85
N LYS A 60 7.84 4.14 -5.89
CA LYS A 60 7.03 3.17 -6.66
C LYS A 60 6.15 2.34 -5.73
N LEU A 61 4.91 2.06 -6.12
CA LEU A 61 4.10 1.04 -5.46
C LEU A 61 4.53 -0.33 -5.98
N GLU A 62 5.39 -1.02 -5.24
CA GLU A 62 6.07 -2.24 -5.72
C GLU A 62 5.32 -3.52 -5.33
N VAL A 63 4.66 -3.54 -4.17
CA VAL A 63 3.98 -4.73 -3.64
C VAL A 63 2.68 -4.33 -2.95
N ILE A 64 1.67 -5.20 -3.04
CA ILE A 64 0.49 -5.13 -2.18
C ILE A 64 0.65 -6.10 -1.01
N GLU A 65 0.62 -5.57 0.21
CA GLU A 65 0.62 -6.38 1.43
C GLU A 65 -0.31 -5.73 2.49
N SER A 66 -1.56 -6.19 2.63
CA SER A 66 -2.13 -7.46 2.17
C SER A 66 -3.46 -7.31 1.43
N VAL A 67 -3.77 -8.29 0.58
CA VAL A 67 -5.15 -8.61 0.21
C VAL A 67 -5.65 -9.66 1.20
N ASN A 68 -6.55 -9.25 2.09
CA ASN A 68 -7.02 -10.12 3.17
C ASN A 68 -7.96 -11.20 2.63
N VAL A 69 -7.76 -12.44 3.08
CA VAL A 69 -8.65 -13.58 2.79
C VAL A 69 -9.75 -13.62 3.85
N HIS A 70 -11.01 -13.65 3.42
CA HIS A 70 -12.18 -13.70 4.31
C HIS A 70 -12.21 -14.99 5.13
N GLU A 71 -12.77 -14.93 6.36
CA GLU A 71 -12.78 -16.07 7.28
C GLU A 71 -13.61 -17.25 6.76
N ASP A 72 -14.71 -17.01 6.04
CA ASP A 72 -15.49 -18.09 5.40
C ASP A 72 -14.63 -18.98 4.48
N ILE A 73 -13.62 -18.42 3.81
CA ILE A 73 -12.69 -19.21 2.97
C ILE A 73 -11.76 -20.05 3.85
N LYS A 74 -11.37 -19.53 5.01
CA LYS A 74 -10.43 -20.22 5.92
C LYS A 74 -11.12 -21.30 6.74
N LEU A 75 -12.38 -21.10 7.10
CA LEU A 75 -13.16 -21.98 7.97
C LEU A 75 -13.94 -23.05 7.17
N GLY A 76 -14.19 -22.83 5.88
CA GLY A 76 -14.99 -23.73 5.02
C GLY A 76 -16.48 -23.60 5.27
#